data_AF-A0A395HCW7-F1
#
_entry.id   AF-A0A395HCW7-F1
#
_cell.length_a   1.000
_cell.length_b   1.000
_cell.length_c   1.000
_cell.angle_alpha   90.00
_cell.angle_beta   90.00
_cell.angle_gamma   90.00
#
_symmetry.space_group_name_H-M   'P 1'
#
loop_
_entity.id
_entity.type
_entity.pdbx_description
1 polymer ?
#
loop_
_entity_poly.entity_id
_entity_poly.type
_entity_poly.pdbx_seq_one_letter_code
_entity_poly.pdbx_strand_id
1 'polypeptide(L)'
;MKLTLTSTLMATTSLLTLSSAQFSIPNIPQTCLEIPQVLGNKPLQLLSYFHKEVCEKNCTATINQHNQYLQQSVFPQIMKDLDTKLDISTTEQASFQKIQTQVEAAIKKDCYTEGNKQLCNDLEGLADYGLCVLKATQPIILKSIGELKSSVNITDADCQKIKSIDSDATVWEKTLPGYVDRFEQICESEKN
;
A
#
# COMPACT_ATOMS: atom_id res chain seq x y z
N MET A 1 -3.17 6.00 66.66
CA MET A 1 -4.14 5.74 65.56
C MET A 1 -3.39 6.04 64.26
N LYS A 2 -2.85 5.08 63.51
CA LYS A 2 -3.51 4.05 62.68
C LYS A 2 -4.75 4.58 61.95
N LEU A 3 -4.60 4.83 60.65
CA LEU A 3 -5.55 4.48 59.59
C LEU A 3 -4.75 4.34 58.27
N THR A 4 -4.18 3.15 58.12
CA THR A 4 -3.84 2.52 56.83
C THR A 4 -5.11 2.32 56.03
N LEU A 5 -5.11 2.72 54.77
CA LEU A 5 -5.86 2.13 53.64
C LEU A 5 -5.57 2.96 52.40
N THR A 6 -4.94 2.38 51.38
CA THR A 6 -5.44 2.45 50.00
C THR A 6 -4.60 1.55 49.10
N SER A 7 -5.21 0.42 48.74
CA SER A 7 -5.21 -0.21 47.43
C SER A 7 -3.90 -0.17 46.63
N THR A 8 -3.14 -1.25 46.75
CA THR A 8 -2.33 -1.78 45.65
C THR A 8 -3.25 -2.05 44.45
N LEU A 9 -3.30 -1.09 43.52
CA LEU A 9 -3.75 -1.35 42.16
C LEU A 9 -2.62 -2.14 41.48
N MET A 10 -2.71 -3.47 41.48
CA MET A 10 -1.91 -4.29 40.58
C MET A 10 -2.43 -3.99 39.17
N ALA A 11 -1.77 -3.05 38.48
CA ALA A 11 -1.92 -2.90 37.05
C ALA A 11 -1.37 -4.18 36.42
N THR A 12 -2.26 -5.10 36.07
CA THR A 12 -1.96 -6.22 35.19
C THR A 12 -1.64 -5.65 33.81
N THR A 13 -0.36 -5.32 33.59
CA THR A 13 0.20 -5.19 32.25
C THR A 13 0.19 -6.57 31.61
N SER A 14 -0.96 -6.96 31.07
CA SER A 14 -1.06 -8.02 30.07
C SER A 14 -0.38 -7.49 28.82
N LEU A 15 0.95 -7.50 28.80
CA LEU A 15 1.73 -7.36 27.60
C LEU A 15 1.29 -8.49 26.67
N LEU A 16 0.76 -8.08 25.52
CA LEU A 16 0.54 -8.93 24.36
C LEU A 16 1.87 -9.63 24.05
N THR A 17 2.06 -10.83 24.61
CA THR A 17 2.97 -11.82 24.06
C THR A 17 2.34 -12.29 22.76
N LEU A 18 2.46 -11.46 21.72
CA LEU A 18 2.45 -11.96 20.35
C LEU A 18 3.58 -12.97 20.30
N SER A 19 3.23 -14.24 20.44
CA SER A 19 4.09 -15.33 20.03
C SER A 19 4.59 -14.97 18.64
N SER A 20 5.86 -14.60 18.55
CA SER A 20 6.61 -14.60 17.32
C SER A 20 6.64 -16.05 16.86
N ALA A 21 5.55 -16.51 16.25
CA ALA A 21 5.64 -17.54 15.23
C ALA A 21 6.73 -17.03 14.31
N GLN A 22 7.89 -17.67 14.39
CA GLN A 22 9.06 -17.33 13.61
C GLN A 22 8.63 -17.48 12.16
N PHE A 23 8.14 -16.40 11.56
CA PHE A 23 8.26 -16.19 10.14
C PHE A 23 9.77 -16.11 9.94
N SER A 24 10.40 -17.26 9.70
CA SER A 24 11.66 -17.32 8.99
C SER A 24 11.36 -16.69 7.63
N ILE A 25 11.55 -15.38 7.60
CA ILE A 25 11.72 -14.67 6.35
C ILE A 25 12.98 -15.30 5.74
N PRO A 26 12.96 -15.71 4.47
CA PRO A 26 14.17 -16.21 3.79
C PRO A 26 15.32 -15.23 4.02
N ASN A 27 16.56 -15.68 3.77
CA ASN A 27 17.76 -14.87 3.90
C ASN A 27 17.65 -13.65 2.95
N ILE A 28 16.95 -12.58 3.38
CA ILE A 28 16.72 -11.38 2.58
C ILE A 28 18.09 -10.73 2.42
N PRO A 29 18.54 -10.52 1.18
CA PRO A 29 19.83 -9.88 0.96
C PRO A 29 19.88 -8.52 1.65
N GLN A 30 21.03 -8.15 2.21
CA GLN A 30 21.18 -6.89 2.95
C GLN A 30 20.75 -5.68 2.10
N THR A 31 21.00 -5.72 0.79
CA THR A 31 20.56 -4.71 -0.17
C THR A 31 19.05 -4.46 -0.11
N CYS A 32 18.23 -5.49 0.06
CA CYS A 32 16.78 -5.34 0.14
C CYS A 32 16.36 -4.58 1.41
N LEU A 33 17.14 -4.66 2.50
CA LEU A 33 16.89 -3.93 3.74
C LEU A 33 17.23 -2.44 3.63
N GLU A 34 17.94 -2.03 2.59
CA GLU A 34 18.28 -0.63 2.32
C GLU A 34 17.21 0.10 1.49
N ILE A 35 16.29 -0.62 0.84
CA ILE A 35 15.23 -0.03 0.01
C ILE A 35 14.40 1.02 0.76
N PRO A 36 13.94 0.78 2.01
CA PRO A 36 13.21 1.80 2.76
C PRO A 36 13.98 3.11 2.96
N GLN A 37 15.32 3.06 2.96
CA GLN A 37 16.17 4.23 3.17
C GLN A 37 16.19 5.12 1.93
N VAL A 38 16.21 4.54 0.73
CA VAL A 38 16.20 5.32 -0.52
C VAL A 38 14.85 5.96 -0.80
N LEU A 39 13.76 5.37 -0.29
CA LEU A 39 12.43 5.99 -0.34
C LEU A 39 12.39 7.29 0.47
N GLY A 40 12.96 7.30 1.67
CA GLY A 40 12.98 8.47 2.55
C GLY A 40 11.59 9.11 2.68
N ASN A 41 11.50 10.42 2.45
CA ASN A 41 10.23 11.16 2.53
C ASN A 41 9.43 11.23 1.22
N LYS A 42 9.89 10.58 0.13
CA LYS A 42 9.23 10.70 -1.19
C LYS A 42 7.76 10.28 -1.19
N PRO A 43 7.34 9.18 -0.51
CA PRO A 43 5.91 8.85 -0.41
C PRO A 43 5.08 9.94 0.26
N LEU A 44 5.61 10.56 1.32
CA LEU A 44 4.94 11.68 2.00
C LEU A 44 4.87 12.93 1.11
N GLN A 45 5.91 13.21 0.33
CA GLN A 45 5.91 14.31 -0.63
C GLN A 45 4.87 14.11 -1.73
N LEU A 46 4.75 12.89 -2.26
CA LEU A 46 3.72 12.56 -3.25
C LEU A 46 2.31 12.68 -2.64
N LEU A 47 2.11 12.25 -1.39
CA LEU A 47 0.84 12.41 -0.69
C LEU A 47 0.51 13.90 -0.46
N SER A 48 1.48 14.72 -0.06
CA SER A 48 1.29 16.17 0.05
C SER A 48 0.97 16.80 -1.31
N TYR A 49 1.63 16.36 -2.38
CA TYR A 49 1.34 16.82 -3.74
C TYR A 49 -0.09 16.44 -4.16
N PHE A 50 -0.51 15.21 -3.90
CA PHE A 50 -1.88 14.75 -4.11
C PHE A 50 -2.90 15.61 -3.37
N HIS A 51 -2.67 15.87 -2.08
CA HIS A 51 -3.57 16.71 -1.28
C HIS A 51 -3.70 18.12 -1.88
N LYS A 52 -2.58 18.75 -2.24
CA LYS A 52 -2.54 20.09 -2.83
C LYS A 52 -3.25 20.14 -4.19
N GLU A 53 -2.92 19.23 -5.10
CA GLU A 53 -3.43 19.31 -6.47
C GLU A 53 -4.86 18.76 -6.59
N VAL A 54 -5.25 17.77 -5.80
CA VAL A 54 -6.58 17.14 -5.91
C VAL A 54 -7.54 17.66 -4.84
N CYS A 55 -7.14 17.61 -3.56
CA CYS A 55 -8.06 17.88 -2.46
C CYS A 55 -8.29 19.37 -2.21
N GLU A 56 -7.24 20.20 -2.23
CA GLU A 56 -7.39 21.65 -2.05
C GLU A 56 -8.09 22.31 -3.24
N LYS A 57 -8.11 21.66 -4.41
CA LYS A 57 -8.91 22.06 -5.56
C LYS A 57 -10.37 21.59 -5.50
N ASN A 58 -10.86 21.14 -4.34
CA ASN A 58 -12.24 20.71 -4.13
C ASN A 58 -12.68 19.54 -5.02
N CYS A 59 -11.82 18.54 -5.27
CA CYS A 59 -12.30 17.29 -5.88
C CYS A 59 -13.36 16.63 -4.98
N THR A 60 -14.49 16.23 -5.55
CA THR A 60 -15.60 15.57 -4.85
C THR A 60 -15.64 14.06 -5.07
N ALA A 61 -14.62 13.50 -5.72
CA ALA A 61 -14.55 12.07 -6.00
C ALA A 61 -14.59 11.25 -4.70
N THR A 62 -15.23 10.10 -4.79
CA THR A 62 -15.20 9.07 -3.76
C THR A 62 -13.90 8.29 -3.81
N ILE A 63 -13.60 7.56 -2.73
CA ILE A 63 -12.45 6.63 -2.68
C ILE A 63 -12.56 5.59 -3.81
N ASN A 64 -13.76 5.08 -4.09
CA ASN A 64 -14.00 4.11 -5.16
C ASN A 64 -13.68 4.66 -6.55
N GLN A 65 -14.06 5.93 -6.86
CA GLN A 65 -13.73 6.55 -8.14
C GLN A 65 -12.21 6.69 -8.32
N HIS A 66 -11.49 7.10 -7.27
CA HIS A 66 -10.03 7.16 -7.31
C HIS A 66 -9.41 5.76 -7.48
N ASN A 67 -9.87 4.77 -6.74
CA ASN A 67 -9.37 3.41 -6.86
C ASN A 67 -9.63 2.81 -8.24
N GLN A 68 -10.79 3.12 -8.84
CA GLN A 68 -11.08 2.73 -10.22
C GLN A 68 -10.08 3.37 -11.20
N TYR A 69 -9.78 4.66 -11.04
CA TYR A 69 -8.75 5.33 -11.84
C TYR A 69 -7.39 4.62 -11.70
N LEU A 70 -6.97 4.32 -10.48
CA LEU A 70 -5.71 3.59 -10.23
C LEU A 70 -5.68 2.23 -10.93
N GLN A 71 -6.74 1.44 -10.77
CA GLN A 71 -6.87 0.10 -11.35
C GLN A 71 -6.87 0.12 -12.88
N GLN A 72 -7.51 1.10 -13.50
CA GLN A 72 -7.68 1.14 -14.95
C GLN A 72 -6.52 1.83 -15.67
N SER A 73 -5.91 2.83 -15.04
CA SER A 73 -4.98 3.75 -15.74
C SER A 73 -3.56 3.74 -15.18
N VAL A 74 -3.39 3.43 -13.89
CA VAL A 74 -2.11 3.59 -13.19
C VAL A 74 -1.41 2.25 -13.00
N PHE A 75 -2.02 1.34 -12.24
CA PHE A 75 -1.42 0.05 -11.90
C PHE A 75 -1.01 -0.78 -13.12
N PRO A 76 -1.81 -0.90 -14.21
CA PRO A 76 -1.38 -1.66 -15.37
C PRO A 76 -0.08 -1.15 -16.00
N GLN A 77 0.12 0.18 -16.00
CA GLN A 77 1.32 0.78 -16.57
C GLN A 77 2.52 0.63 -15.64
N ILE A 78 2.34 0.84 -14.34
CA ILE A 78 3.40 0.64 -13.35
C ILE A 78 3.84 -0.82 -13.33
N MET A 79 2.90 -1.77 -13.29
CA MET A 79 3.22 -3.20 -13.29
C MET A 79 3.98 -3.60 -14.56
N LYS A 80 3.56 -3.12 -15.73
CA LYS A 80 4.28 -3.39 -16.98
C LYS A 80 5.72 -2.86 -16.98
N ASP A 81 5.93 -1.65 -16.46
CA ASP A 81 7.27 -1.05 -16.34
C ASP A 81 8.14 -1.84 -15.34
N LEU A 82 7.58 -2.22 -14.20
CA LEU A 82 8.25 -3.04 -13.19
C LEU A 82 8.60 -4.43 -13.73
N ASP A 83 7.66 -5.11 -14.38
CA ASP A 83 7.88 -6.41 -15.00
C ASP A 83 9.04 -6.37 -15.98
N THR A 84 9.13 -5.29 -16.77
CA THR A 84 10.20 -5.05 -17.74
C THR A 84 11.53 -4.78 -17.04
N LYS A 85 11.57 -3.89 -16.04
CA LYS A 85 12.81 -3.47 -15.36
C LYS A 85 13.38 -4.55 -14.44
N LEU A 86 12.52 -5.40 -13.89
CA LEU A 86 12.90 -6.47 -12.98
C LEU A 86 13.12 -7.81 -13.71
N ASP A 87 12.89 -7.87 -15.03
CA ASP A 87 12.96 -9.10 -15.83
C ASP A 87 12.04 -10.22 -15.30
N ILE A 88 10.84 -9.86 -14.84
CA ILE A 88 9.88 -10.81 -14.27
C ILE A 88 9.40 -11.77 -15.37
N SER A 89 9.49 -13.08 -15.12
CA SER A 89 9.05 -14.08 -16.10
C SER A 89 7.54 -14.05 -16.31
N THR A 90 7.06 -14.52 -17.46
CA THR A 90 5.61 -14.59 -17.76
C THR A 90 4.83 -15.45 -16.76
N THR A 91 5.47 -16.45 -16.15
CA THR A 91 4.85 -17.31 -15.13
C THR A 91 4.71 -16.59 -13.79
N GLU A 92 5.71 -15.79 -13.41
CA GLU A 92 5.64 -14.93 -12.23
C GLU A 92 4.60 -13.81 -12.43
N GLN A 93 4.57 -13.17 -13.60
CA GLN A 93 3.55 -12.18 -13.97
C GLN A 93 2.13 -12.75 -13.83
N ALA A 94 1.87 -13.96 -14.34
CA ALA A 94 0.57 -14.63 -14.20
C ALA A 94 0.22 -14.91 -12.73
N SER A 95 1.22 -15.23 -11.91
CA SER A 95 1.05 -15.45 -10.47
C SER A 95 0.69 -14.14 -9.75
N PHE A 96 1.41 -13.05 -10.03
CA PHE A 96 1.10 -11.73 -9.48
C PHE A 96 -0.27 -11.23 -9.93
N GLN A 97 -0.64 -11.40 -11.20
CA GLN A 97 -1.94 -11.01 -11.73
C GLN A 97 -3.09 -11.79 -11.06
N LYS A 98 -2.88 -13.07 -10.77
CA LYS A 98 -3.85 -13.88 -10.02
C LYS A 98 -4.03 -13.35 -8.59
N ILE A 99 -2.94 -13.00 -7.91
CA ILE A 99 -2.98 -12.45 -6.56
C ILE A 99 -3.71 -11.09 -6.57
N GLN A 100 -3.35 -10.21 -7.51
CA GLN A 100 -4.01 -8.93 -7.72
C GLN A 100 -5.52 -9.11 -7.92
N THR A 101 -5.94 -10.02 -8.80
CA THR A 101 -7.36 -10.30 -9.06
C THR A 101 -8.11 -10.74 -7.80
N GLN A 102 -7.47 -11.57 -6.96
CA GLN A 102 -8.07 -12.01 -5.69
C GLN A 102 -8.20 -10.85 -4.70
N VAL A 103 -7.15 -10.03 -4.58
CA VAL A 103 -7.14 -8.82 -3.73
C VAL A 103 -8.23 -7.85 -4.15
N GLU A 104 -8.32 -7.53 -5.44
CA GLU A 104 -9.33 -6.62 -5.98
C GLU A 104 -10.75 -7.15 -5.75
N ALA A 105 -10.97 -8.45 -5.96
CA ALA A 105 -12.27 -9.08 -5.72
C ALA A 105 -12.67 -9.02 -4.23
N ALA A 106 -11.73 -9.25 -3.31
CA ALA A 106 -11.99 -9.16 -1.87
C ALA A 106 -12.31 -7.73 -1.44
N ILE A 107 -11.53 -6.74 -1.89
CA ILE A 107 -11.79 -5.33 -1.62
C ILE A 107 -13.16 -4.92 -2.17
N LYS A 108 -13.48 -5.29 -3.41
CA LYS A 108 -14.77 -4.97 -4.03
C LYS A 108 -15.94 -5.62 -3.29
N LYS A 109 -15.76 -6.82 -2.76
CA LYS A 109 -16.82 -7.52 -2.03
C LYS A 109 -17.04 -6.92 -0.65
N ASP A 110 -15.98 -6.69 0.10
CA ASP A 110 -16.06 -6.44 1.55
C ASP A 110 -15.99 -4.93 1.88
N CYS A 111 -15.39 -4.11 1.01
CA CYS A 111 -15.06 -2.71 1.31
C CYS A 111 -15.69 -1.68 0.36
N TYR A 112 -16.52 -2.11 -0.59
CA TYR A 112 -17.16 -1.20 -1.56
C TYR A 112 -17.96 -0.09 -0.89
N THR A 113 -18.72 -0.41 0.17
CA THR A 113 -19.54 0.58 0.88
C THR A 113 -18.69 1.66 1.53
N GLU A 114 -17.61 1.28 2.22
CA GLU A 114 -16.67 2.25 2.82
C GLU A 114 -16.00 3.11 1.73
N GLY A 115 -15.78 2.55 0.54
CA GLY A 115 -15.22 3.28 -0.59
C GLY A 115 -16.13 4.35 -1.19
N ASN A 116 -17.41 4.42 -0.81
CA ASN A 116 -18.31 5.49 -1.27
C ASN A 116 -18.14 6.80 -0.49
N LYS A 117 -17.32 6.80 0.56
CA LYS A 117 -16.95 8.02 1.30
C LYS A 117 -16.08 8.93 0.44
N GLN A 118 -16.02 10.22 0.80
CA GLN A 118 -15.24 11.20 0.05
C GLN A 118 -13.75 10.87 0.14
N LEU A 119 -13.04 11.02 -0.98
CA LEU A 119 -11.60 10.82 -1.02
C LEU A 119 -10.84 11.90 -0.26
N CYS A 120 -11.34 13.13 -0.34
CA CYS A 120 -10.70 14.32 0.21
C CYS A 120 -11.46 14.82 1.44
N ASN A 121 -10.71 15.34 2.42
CA ASN A 121 -11.24 15.98 3.63
C ASN A 121 -12.10 15.07 4.54
N ASP A 122 -12.05 13.75 4.35
CA ASP A 122 -12.68 12.73 5.20
C ASP A 122 -11.64 11.72 5.71
N LEU A 123 -10.88 12.12 6.73
CA LEU A 123 -9.83 11.29 7.31
C LEU A 123 -10.37 10.01 7.98
N GLU A 124 -11.56 10.09 8.59
CA GLU A 124 -12.22 8.94 9.21
C GLU A 124 -12.65 7.93 8.15
N GLY A 125 -13.24 8.41 7.06
CA GLY A 125 -13.61 7.56 5.93
C GLY A 125 -12.44 6.85 5.27
N LEU A 126 -11.32 7.56 5.08
CA LEU A 126 -10.08 6.96 4.59
C LEU A 126 -9.53 5.90 5.54
N ALA A 127 -9.56 6.15 6.86
CA ALA A 127 -9.10 5.20 7.87
C ALA A 127 -9.97 3.94 7.91
N ASP A 128 -11.30 4.09 7.89
CA ASP A 128 -12.25 2.98 7.86
C ASP A 128 -12.07 2.12 6.61
N TYR A 129 -11.96 2.76 5.45
CA TYR A 129 -11.68 2.07 4.20
C TYR A 129 -10.36 1.30 4.26
N GLY A 130 -9.29 1.94 4.73
CA GLY A 130 -7.98 1.31 4.88
C GLY A 130 -7.99 0.09 5.81
N LEU A 131 -8.68 0.20 6.95
CA LEU A 131 -8.87 -0.92 7.88
C LEU A 131 -9.68 -2.06 7.26
N CYS A 132 -10.71 -1.74 6.47
CA CYS A 132 -11.46 -2.75 5.74
C CYS A 132 -10.56 -3.48 4.72
N VAL A 133 -9.83 -2.73 3.89
CA VAL A 133 -8.92 -3.30 2.88
C VAL A 133 -7.89 -4.22 3.54
N LEU A 134 -7.29 -3.79 4.66
CA LEU A 134 -6.33 -4.60 5.40
C LEU A 134 -6.96 -5.94 5.85
N LYS A 135 -8.16 -5.91 6.44
CA LYS A 135 -8.87 -7.12 6.88
C LYS A 135 -9.23 -8.04 5.71
N ALA A 136 -9.74 -7.48 4.60
CA ALA A 136 -10.17 -8.23 3.43
C ALA A 136 -8.99 -8.92 2.71
N THR A 137 -7.82 -8.26 2.67
CA THR A 137 -6.66 -8.72 1.89
C THR A 137 -5.65 -9.54 2.68
N GLN A 138 -5.59 -9.39 4.01
CA GLN A 138 -4.67 -10.15 4.87
C GLN A 138 -4.64 -11.67 4.60
N PRO A 139 -5.78 -12.40 4.55
CA PRO A 139 -5.73 -13.85 4.34
C PRO A 139 -5.16 -14.22 2.95
N ILE A 140 -5.40 -13.40 1.94
CA ILE A 140 -4.89 -13.60 0.58
C ILE A 140 -3.38 -13.40 0.59
N ILE A 141 -2.90 -12.28 1.14
CA ILE A 141 -1.47 -11.96 1.22
C ILE A 141 -0.70 -13.05 1.99
N LEU A 142 -1.22 -13.50 3.13
CA LEU A 142 -0.58 -14.56 3.92
C LEU A 142 -0.47 -15.88 3.15
N LYS A 143 -1.52 -16.25 2.41
CA LYS A 143 -1.51 -17.44 1.54
C LYS A 143 -0.51 -17.26 0.40
N SER A 144 -0.54 -16.12 -0.29
CA SER A 144 0.33 -15.82 -1.42
C SER A 144 1.80 -15.77 -1.03
N ILE A 145 2.15 -15.23 0.14
CA ILE A 145 3.52 -15.28 0.66
C ILE A 145 3.98 -16.73 0.80
N GLY A 146 3.11 -17.64 1.27
CA GLY A 146 3.43 -19.06 1.33
C GLY A 146 3.72 -19.67 -0.04
N GLU A 147 2.91 -19.35 -1.05
CA GLU A 147 3.05 -19.84 -2.43
C GLU A 147 4.28 -19.24 -3.16
N LEU A 148 4.59 -17.95 -2.89
CA LEU A 148 5.73 -17.25 -3.47
C LEU A 148 7.06 -17.63 -2.81
N LYS A 149 7.06 -17.92 -1.50
CA LYS A 149 8.26 -18.39 -0.78
C LYS A 149 8.85 -19.67 -1.36
N SER A 150 8.03 -20.53 -1.96
CA SER A 150 8.51 -21.76 -2.60
C SER A 150 8.91 -21.59 -4.07
N SER A 151 8.69 -20.41 -4.66
CA SER A 151 8.86 -20.18 -6.11
C SER A 151 9.77 -19.01 -6.48
N VAL A 152 9.98 -18.03 -5.59
CA VAL A 152 10.77 -16.83 -5.86
C VAL A 152 12.04 -16.83 -5.02
N ASN A 153 13.19 -16.83 -5.70
CA ASN A 153 14.50 -16.66 -5.06
C ASN A 153 14.96 -15.20 -5.21
N ILE A 154 14.77 -14.39 -4.17
CA ILE A 154 15.18 -12.97 -4.18
C ILE A 154 16.70 -12.87 -4.04
N THR A 155 17.36 -12.28 -5.02
CA THR A 155 18.82 -12.10 -5.05
C THR A 155 19.23 -10.66 -4.73
N ASP A 156 20.50 -10.44 -4.37
CA ASP A 156 21.04 -9.06 -4.24
C ASP A 156 20.86 -8.25 -5.52
N ALA A 157 20.96 -8.87 -6.70
CA ALA A 157 20.76 -8.20 -7.98
C ALA A 157 19.31 -7.69 -8.13
N ASP A 158 18.32 -8.47 -7.71
CA ASP A 158 16.92 -8.06 -7.71
C ASP A 158 16.70 -6.88 -6.75
N CYS A 159 17.27 -6.97 -5.55
CA CYS A 159 17.23 -5.88 -4.57
C CYS A 159 17.90 -4.60 -5.10
N GLN A 160 19.03 -4.70 -5.81
CA GLN A 160 19.70 -3.55 -6.43
C GLN A 160 18.85 -2.91 -7.52
N LYS A 161 18.17 -3.71 -8.36
CA LYS A 161 17.24 -3.19 -9.37
C LYS A 161 16.09 -2.44 -8.71
N ILE A 162 15.44 -3.01 -7.69
CA ILE A 162 14.35 -2.34 -6.96
C ILE A 162 14.85 -1.04 -6.33
N LYS A 163 16.00 -1.08 -5.63
CA LYS A 163 16.61 0.11 -5.03
C LYS A 163 16.89 1.19 -6.08
N SER A 164 17.37 0.82 -7.27
CA SER A 164 17.60 1.76 -8.36
C SER A 164 16.31 2.38 -8.88
N ILE A 165 15.22 1.60 -8.99
CA ILE A 165 13.90 2.10 -9.38
C ILE A 165 13.38 3.08 -8.33
N ASP A 166 13.45 2.73 -7.05
CA ASP A 166 12.99 3.57 -5.95
C ASP A 166 13.86 4.82 -5.72
N SER A 167 15.09 4.82 -6.23
CA SER A 167 15.98 5.98 -6.22
C SER A 167 15.81 6.91 -7.42
N ASP A 168 15.09 6.49 -8.47
CA ASP A 168 14.94 7.26 -9.71
C ASP A 168 14.08 8.51 -9.49
N ALA A 169 14.73 9.68 -9.52
CA ALA A 169 14.05 10.96 -9.38
C ALA A 169 12.95 11.16 -10.44
N THR A 170 13.10 10.62 -11.65
CA THR A 170 12.08 10.72 -12.70
C THR A 170 10.78 10.05 -12.29
N VAL A 171 10.86 8.91 -11.58
CA VAL A 171 9.67 8.20 -11.08
C VAL A 171 8.93 9.10 -10.09
N TRP A 172 9.64 9.68 -9.13
CA TRP A 172 9.05 10.41 -8.01
C TRP A 172 8.68 11.86 -8.30
N GLU A 173 9.42 12.53 -9.19
CA GLU A 173 9.24 13.95 -9.49
C GLU A 173 8.40 14.18 -10.76
N LYS A 174 8.22 13.15 -11.60
CA LYS A 174 7.50 13.29 -12.87
C LYS A 174 6.46 12.20 -13.10
N THR A 175 6.84 10.93 -13.04
CA THR A 175 5.92 9.84 -13.43
C THR A 175 4.74 9.72 -12.48
N LEU A 176 5.00 9.61 -11.17
CA LEU A 176 3.97 9.50 -10.14
C LEU A 176 3.13 10.79 -10.02
N PRO A 177 3.73 12.00 -9.94
CA PRO A 177 2.97 13.25 -10.00
C PRO A 177 2.10 13.37 -11.27
N GLY A 178 2.58 12.91 -12.42
CA GLY A 178 1.79 12.94 -13.66
C GLY A 178 0.52 12.07 -13.63
N TYR A 179 0.46 11.02 -12.79
CA TYR A 179 -0.81 10.31 -12.54
C TYR A 179 -1.74 11.10 -11.63
N VAL A 180 -1.20 11.82 -10.65
CA VAL A 180 -1.98 12.74 -9.81
C VAL A 180 -2.61 13.84 -10.66
N ASP A 181 -1.80 14.49 -11.52
CA ASP A 181 -2.26 15.56 -12.42
C ASP A 181 -3.39 15.07 -13.35
N ARG A 182 -3.29 13.83 -13.86
CA ARG A 182 -4.35 13.23 -14.70
C ARG A 182 -5.62 12.96 -13.91
N PHE A 183 -5.52 12.52 -12.67
CA PHE A 183 -6.70 12.30 -11.83
C PHE A 183 -7.38 13.63 -11.47
N GLU A 184 -6.59 14.67 -11.21
CA GLU A 184 -7.09 16.02 -10.98
C GLU A 184 -7.94 16.52 -12.16
N GLN A 185 -7.49 16.31 -13.40
CA GLN A 185 -8.26 16.68 -14.59
C GLN A 185 -9.62 15.94 -14.67
N ILE A 186 -9.66 14.68 -14.24
CA ILE A 186 -10.91 13.92 -14.15
C ILE A 186 -11.83 14.57 -13.11
N CYS A 187 -11.29 14.87 -11.92
CA CYS A 187 -12.03 15.58 -10.86
C CYS A 187 -12.57 16.94 -11.30
N GLU A 188 -11.85 17.69 -12.14
CA GLU A 188 -12.33 18.96 -12.68
C GLU A 188 -13.46 18.75 -13.70
N SER A 189 -13.35 17.73 -14.56
CA SER A 189 -14.35 17.45 -15.59
C SER A 189 -15.71 17.01 -15.03
N GLU A 190 -15.75 16.39 -13.85
CA GLU A 190 -16.99 15.97 -13.17
C GLU A 190 -17.74 17.13 -12.49
N LYS A 191 -17.15 18.33 -12.40
CA LYS A 191 -17.78 19.52 -11.80
C LYS A 191 -18.65 20.32 -12.78
N ASN A 192 -18.53 20.07 -14.08
CA ASN A 192 -19.24 20.77 -15.16
C ASN A 192 -20.35 19.91 -15.75
#